data_AF-A0A1I5TD29-F1
#
_entry.id   AF-A0A1I5TD29-F1
#
_cell.length_a   1.000
_cell.length_b   1.000
_cell.length_c   1.000
_cell.angle_alpha   90.00
_cell.angle_beta   90.00
_cell.angle_gamma   90.00
#
_symmetry.space_group_name_H-M   'P 1'
#
loop_
_entity.id
_entity.type
_entity.pdbx_description
1 polymer ?
#
loop_
_entity_poly.entity_id
_entity_poly.type
_entity_poly.pdbx_seq_one_letter_code
_entity_poly.pdbx_strand_id
1 'polypeptide(L)'
;MKIDKIFLGKDERITFDTAELTVKNNDPEQWEAVIYGVENQRFFMEALRDSRKEHLIFETEQGTMDGMVAVEGLDPASTENVVTVTGAGTLNGYKK
;
A
#
# COMPACT_ATOMS: atom_id res chain seq x y z
N MET A 1 11.51 -1.96 1.61
CA MET A 1 11.44 -1.76 3.07
C MET A 1 10.20 -2.45 3.58
N LYS A 2 10.30 -3.15 4.71
CA LYS A 2 9.20 -3.95 5.24
C LYS A 2 8.10 -3.04 5.81
N ILE A 3 6.84 -3.35 5.49
CA ILE A 3 5.67 -2.74 6.11
C ILE A 3 5.14 -3.70 7.19
N ASP A 4 5.04 -3.23 8.42
CA ASP A 4 4.51 -4.01 9.54
C ASP A 4 3.00 -3.80 9.73
N LYS A 5 2.48 -2.62 9.38
CA LYS A 5 1.03 -2.31 9.45
C LYS A 5 0.62 -1.34 8.34
N ILE A 6 -0.62 -1.48 7.89
CA ILE A 6 -1.26 -0.59 6.92
C ILE A 6 -2.59 -0.12 7.50
N PHE A 7 -2.83 1.19 7.45
CA PHE A 7 -4.08 1.79 7.91
C PHE A 7 -4.77 2.59 6.81
N LEU A 8 -6.09 2.51 6.82
CA LEU A 8 -7.05 3.32 6.10
C LEU A 8 -7.47 4.47 7.02
N GLY A 9 -6.76 5.60 6.93
CA GLY A 9 -6.92 6.68 7.89
C GLY A 9 -6.51 6.27 9.31
N LYS A 10 -7.27 6.69 10.33
CA LYS A 10 -6.86 6.55 11.75
C LYS A 10 -7.25 5.24 12.43
N ASP A 11 -8.33 4.60 11.98
CA ASP A 11 -9.00 3.56 12.78
C ASP A 11 -9.17 2.22 12.07
N GLU A 12 -9.04 2.17 10.75
CA GLU A 12 -9.23 0.95 9.97
C GLU A 12 -7.88 0.37 9.56
N ARG A 13 -7.65 -0.92 9.86
CA ARG A 13 -6.40 -1.63 9.61
C ARG A 13 -6.61 -2.69 8.54
N ILE A 14 -5.66 -2.78 7.62
CA ILE A 14 -5.61 -3.86 6.63
C ILE A 14 -4.83 -5.03 7.24
N THR A 15 -5.45 -6.22 7.25
CA THR A 15 -4.80 -7.47 7.64
C THR A 15 -4.17 -8.14 6.42
N PHE A 16 -2.91 -8.53 6.55
CA PHE A 16 -2.07 -9.13 5.52
C PHE A 16 -0.96 -9.97 6.17
N ASP A 17 -0.30 -10.82 5.39
CA ASP A 17 0.80 -11.66 5.85
C ASP A 17 2.13 -10.92 5.80
N THR A 18 2.50 -10.43 4.62
CA THR A 18 3.72 -9.64 4.40
C THR A 18 3.46 -8.50 3.44
N ALA A 19 4.21 -7.41 3.58
CA ALA A 19 4.11 -6.27 2.69
C ALA A 19 5.44 -5.53 2.58
N GLU A 20 5.72 -5.02 1.40
CA GLU A 20 6.95 -4.30 1.09
C GLU A 20 6.65 -2.99 0.38
N LEU A 21 7.35 -1.93 0.78
CA LEU A 21 7.35 -0.62 0.14
C LEU A 21 8.68 -0.41 -0.60
N THR A 22 8.60 0.00 -1.86
CA THR A 22 9.75 0.28 -2.72
C THR A 22 9.69 1.72 -3.19
N VAL A 23 10.79 2.46 -3.00
CA VAL A 23 10.95 3.82 -3.51
C VAL A 23 11.95 3.78 -4.66
N LYS A 24 11.49 4.04 -5.88
CA LYS A 24 12.27 3.98 -7.11
C LYS A 24 13.22 5.18 -7.16
N ASN A 25 14.48 4.94 -7.50
CA ASN A 25 15.51 5.99 -7.62
C ASN A 25 15.69 6.89 -6.38
N ASN A 26 15.29 6.45 -5.19
CA ASN A 26 15.23 7.28 -3.98
C ASN A 26 14.33 8.53 -4.10
N ASP A 27 13.40 8.55 -5.05
CA ASP A 27 12.47 9.65 -5.29
C ASP A 27 11.15 9.39 -4.55
N PRO A 28 10.77 10.20 -3.55
CA PRO A 28 9.54 10.00 -2.80
C PRO A 28 8.27 10.21 -3.64
N GLU A 29 8.35 10.72 -4.86
CA GLU A 29 7.22 10.76 -5.79
C GLU A 29 7.04 9.47 -6.59
N GLN A 30 8.04 8.58 -6.58
CA GLN A 30 8.02 7.32 -7.33
C GLN A 30 8.16 6.14 -6.38
N TRP A 31 7.03 5.62 -5.92
CA TRP A 31 7.00 4.53 -4.97
C TRP A 31 5.84 3.58 -5.23
N GLU A 32 5.96 2.38 -4.68
CA GLU A 32 5.04 1.26 -4.89
C GLU A 32 5.03 0.38 -3.65
N ALA A 33 3.88 -0.15 -3.27
CA ALA A 33 3.77 -1.16 -2.22
C ALA A 33 3.11 -2.43 -2.76
N VAL A 34 3.67 -3.57 -2.37
CA VAL A 34 3.13 -4.89 -2.68
C VAL A 34 2.73 -5.56 -1.36
N ILE A 35 1.49 -6.04 -1.30
CA ILE A 35 0.86 -6.56 -0.09
C ILE A 35 0.40 -7.99 -0.39
N TYR A 36 0.92 -8.95 0.36
CA TYR A 36 0.66 -10.38 0.19
C TYR A 36 -0.27 -10.90 1.28
N GLY A 37 -1.14 -11.84 0.93
CA GLY A 37 -2.05 -12.48 1.88
C GLY A 37 -3.12 -11.53 2.43
N VAL A 38 -3.59 -10.59 1.62
CA VAL A 38 -4.64 -9.64 2.07
C VAL A 38 -5.93 -10.41 2.38
N GLU A 39 -6.37 -10.37 3.64
CA GLU A 39 -7.55 -11.11 4.09
C GLU A 39 -8.84 -10.57 3.47
N ASN A 40 -8.96 -9.24 3.37
CA ASN A 40 -10.13 -8.57 2.81
C ASN A 40 -9.73 -7.62 1.68
N GLN A 41 -9.84 -8.10 0.44
CA GLN A 41 -9.53 -7.33 -0.76
C GLN A 41 -10.67 -6.41 -1.22
N ARG A 42 -11.84 -6.43 -0.56
CA ARG A 42 -13.01 -5.67 -1.02
C ARG A 42 -12.71 -4.19 -1.18
N PHE A 43 -11.99 -3.61 -0.22
CA PHE A 43 -11.57 -2.23 -0.27
C PHE A 43 -10.77 -1.92 -1.56
N PHE A 44 -9.74 -2.72 -1.84
CA PHE A 44 -8.89 -2.53 -3.02
C PHE A 44 -9.63 -2.82 -4.33
N MET A 45 -10.53 -3.79 -4.35
CA MET A 45 -11.40 -4.07 -5.50
C MET A 45 -12.31 -2.89 -5.83
N GLU A 46 -12.93 -2.29 -4.81
CA GLU A 46 -13.78 -1.11 -4.99
C GLU A 46 -12.97 0.10 -5.45
N ALA A 47 -11.80 0.33 -4.85
CA ALA A 47 -10.89 1.40 -5.25
C ALA A 47 -10.41 1.24 -6.71
N LEU A 48 -10.02 0.02 -7.12
CA LEU A 48 -9.63 -0.29 -8.49
C LEU A 48 -10.79 -0.07 -9.47
N ARG A 49 -11.98 -0.63 -9.17
CA ARG A 49 -13.17 -0.53 -10.03
C ARG A 49 -13.58 0.91 -10.25
N ASP A 50 -13.54 1.71 -9.20
CA ASP A 50 -13.98 3.11 -9.21
C ASP A 50 -12.83 4.07 -9.59
N SER A 51 -11.62 3.53 -9.87
CA SER A 51 -10.39 4.32 -10.11
C SER A 51 -10.11 5.36 -9.02
N ARG A 52 -10.46 5.03 -7.77
CA ARG A 52 -10.28 5.92 -6.62
C ARG A 52 -8.85 5.88 -6.15
N LYS A 53 -8.36 7.06 -5.79
CA LYS A 53 -7.12 7.23 -5.05
C LYS A 53 -7.45 7.27 -3.58
N GLU A 54 -6.73 6.49 -2.79
CA GLU A 54 -7.01 6.32 -1.38
C GLU A 54 -5.78 6.73 -0.56
N HIS A 55 -5.97 7.21 0.66
CA HIS A 55 -4.86 7.54 1.55
C HIS A 55 -4.52 6.33 2.42
N LEU A 56 -3.26 5.89 2.36
CA LEU A 56 -2.75 4.81 3.20
C LEU A 56 -1.64 5.33 4.10
N ILE A 57 -1.63 4.81 5.33
CA ILE A 57 -0.54 4.98 6.29
C ILE A 57 0.18 3.64 6.42
N PHE A 58 1.49 3.65 6.25
CA PHE A 58 2.39 2.51 6.36
C PHE A 58 3.25 2.67 7.61
N GLU A 59 3.12 1.75 8.55
CA GLU A 59 4.12 1.61 9.61
C GLU A 59 5.22 0.69 9.11
N THR A 60 6.42 1.25 8.96
CA THR A 60 7.59 0.52 8.46
C THR A 60 8.68 0.45 9.53
N GLU A 61 9.67 -0.40 9.31
CA GLU A 61 10.87 -0.47 10.17
C GLU A 61 11.65 0.85 10.27
N GLN A 62 11.46 1.78 9.31
CA GLN A 62 12.15 3.07 9.26
C GLN A 62 11.26 4.22 9.76
N GLY A 63 10.06 3.91 10.26
CA GLY A 63 9.10 4.88 10.76
C GLY A 63 7.78 4.88 9.98
N THR A 64 6.89 5.77 10.39
CA THR A 64 5.57 5.96 9.79
C THR A 64 5.69 6.74 8.48
N MET A 65 5.12 6.21 7.42
CA MET A 65 5.03 6.83 6.11
C MET A 65 3.57 6.90 5.66
N ASP A 66 3.22 7.88 4.83
CA ASP A 66 1.85 7.98 4.31
C ASP A 66 1.84 8.56 2.90
N GLY A 67 0.81 8.21 2.14
CA GLY A 67 0.66 8.74 0.80
C GLY A 67 -0.65 8.32 0.14
N MET A 68 -0.98 9.04 -0.93
CA MET A 68 -2.10 8.66 -1.81
C MET A 68 -1.66 7.49 -2.68
N VAL A 69 -2.51 6.47 -2.79
CA VAL A 69 -2.26 5.30 -3.62
C VAL A 69 -3.31 5.14 -4.71
N ALA A 70 -2.89 4.58 -5.84
CA ALA A 70 -3.77 3.97 -6.82
C ALA A 70 -3.56 2.44 -6.78
N VAL A 71 -4.63 1.67 -6.90
CA VAL A 71 -4.54 0.21 -7.03
C VAL A 71 -4.22 -0.12 -8.49
N GLU A 72 -3.09 -0.77 -8.75
CA GLU A 72 -2.68 -1.15 -10.11
C GLU A 72 -3.13 -2.56 -10.47
N GLY A 73 -3.15 -3.45 -9.48
CA GLY A 73 -3.38 -4.87 -9.73
C GLY A 73 -3.84 -5.63 -8.50
N LEU A 74 -4.74 -6.56 -8.76
CA LEU A 74 -5.17 -7.60 -7.83
C LEU A 74 -4.90 -8.92 -8.54
N ASP A 75 -4.09 -9.78 -7.95
CA ASP A 75 -3.91 -11.14 -8.44
C ASP A 75 -4.64 -12.12 -7.51
N PRO A 76 -5.92 -12.41 -7.80
CA PRO A 76 -6.70 -13.40 -7.05
C PRO A 76 -6.42 -14.84 -7.49
N ALA A 77 -5.65 -15.05 -8.57
CA ALA A 77 -5.27 -16.37 -9.07
C ALA A 77 -3.98 -16.89 -8.40
N SER A 78 -3.19 -15.98 -7.84
CA SER A 78 -2.15 -16.29 -6.86
C SER A 78 -2.73 -17.05 -5.67
N THR A 79 -2.01 -18.06 -5.20
CA THR A 79 -2.30 -18.79 -3.95
C THR A 79 -2.37 -17.89 -2.72
N GLU A 80 -1.75 -16.72 -2.79
CA GLU A 80 -1.78 -15.67 -1.77
C GLU A 80 -2.42 -14.43 -2.40
N ASN A 81 -3.48 -13.89 -1.81
CA ASN A 81 -4.16 -12.69 -2.29
C ASN A 81 -3.17 -11.50 -2.38
N VAL A 82 -2.65 -11.20 -3.58
CA VAL A 82 -1.66 -10.12 -3.79
C VAL A 82 -2.34 -8.84 -4.26
N VAL A 83 -1.96 -7.73 -3.65
CA VAL A 83 -2.38 -6.37 -4.01
C VAL A 83 -1.16 -5.53 -4.30
N THR A 84 -1.13 -4.89 -5.47
CA THR A 84 -0.10 -3.91 -5.83
C THR A 84 -0.71 -2.52 -5.89
N VAL A 85 -0.10 -1.58 -5.17
CA VAL A 85 -0.49 -0.18 -5.18
C VAL A 85 0.69 0.73 -5.55
N THR A 86 0.43 1.77 -6.33
CA THR A 86 1.41 2.78 -6.73
C THR A 86 1.13 4.11 -6.06
N GLY A 87 2.19 4.85 -5.77
CA GLY A 87 2.11 6.21 -5.29
C GLY A 87 1.44 7.12 -6.32
N ALA A 88 0.33 7.75 -5.92
CA ALA A 88 -0.36 8.78 -6.69
C ALA A 88 0.04 10.21 -6.26
N GLY A 89 1.15 10.32 -5.53
CA GLY A 89 1.73 11.56 -4.98
C GLY A 89 2.95 11.25 -4.10
N THR A 90 3.49 12.26 -3.43
CA THR A 90 4.67 12.13 -2.56
C THR A 90 4.41 11.19 -1.37
N LEU A 91 5.37 10.30 -1.09
CA LEU A 91 5.45 9.50 0.12
C LEU A 91 5.99 10.35 1.28
N ASN A 92 5.11 10.77 2.17
CA ASN A 92 5.48 11.52 3.36
C ASN A 92 6.18 10.60 4.37
N GLY A 93 7.14 11.14 5.13
CA GLY A 93 7.88 10.40 6.15
C GLY A 93 9.12 9.66 5.63
N TYR A 94 9.28 9.50 4.31
CA TYR A 94 10.48 8.92 3.73
C TYR A 94 11.71 9.82 3.98
N LYS A 95 12.76 9.24 4.61
CA LYS A 95 14.03 9.91 4.96
C LYS A 95 13.89 11.16 5.84
N LYS A 96 12.89 11.20 6.73
CA LYS A 96 12.83 12.20 7.81
C LYS A 96 13.80 11.90 8.94
#